data_AF-A0A0J7J7E3-F1
#
_entry.id   AF-A0A0J7J7E3-F1
#
_cell.length_a   1.000
_cell.length_b   1.000
_cell.length_c   1.000
_cell.angle_alpha   90.00
_cell.angle_beta   90.00
_cell.angle_gamma   90.00
#
_symmetry.space_group_name_H-M   'P 1'
#
loop_
_entity.id
_entity.type
_entity.pdbx_description
1 polymer ?
#
loop_
_entity_poly.entity_id
_entity_poly.type
_entity_poly.pdbx_seq_one_letter_code
_entity_poly.pdbx_strand_id
1 'polypeptide(L)'
;MVNGLILLSQVGLLALLLFLAFRMSALVRTEPVSFTSPRYTREPLSFNRDTIEEPSPRPLSDRARLISQLHILASLQERDCRVNALALPSLPEEVRSYAAAWLYGAGCALSEKPTRHSDALASVVAQIASRKAGIRQPQALQTISTLTASPVLLACFRAGLEGAEFWRHSHYVPPTSSLYEAITANAFI
;
A
#
# COMPACT_ATOMS: atom_id res chain seq x y z
N MET A 1 -47.07 -21.73 9.75
CA MET A 1 -46.38 -20.51 9.24
C MET A 1 -44.88 -20.52 9.55
N VAL A 2 -44.45 -20.91 10.75
CA VAL A 2 -43.02 -20.96 11.16
C VAL A 2 -42.17 -21.91 10.29
N ASN A 3 -42.68 -23.11 9.96
CA ASN A 3 -41.94 -24.08 9.14
C ASN A 3 -41.65 -23.60 7.71
N GLY A 4 -42.52 -22.76 7.13
CA GLY A 4 -42.30 -22.19 5.79
C GLY A 4 -41.18 -21.15 5.79
N LEU A 5 -41.06 -20.36 6.86
CA LEU A 5 -40.01 -19.37 7.03
C LEU A 5 -38.64 -20.03 7.23
N ILE A 6 -38.60 -21.15 7.97
CA ILE A 6 -37.39 -21.95 8.17
C ILE A 6 -36.94 -22.59 6.85
N LEU A 7 -37.87 -23.10 6.05
CA LEU A 7 -37.55 -23.70 4.76
C LEU A 7 -37.01 -22.65 3.78
N LEU A 8 -37.60 -21.46 3.77
CA LEU A 8 -37.17 -20.34 2.93
C LEU A 8 -35.77 -19.83 3.33
N SER A 9 -35.47 -19.76 4.63
CA SER A 9 -34.15 -19.34 5.11
C SER A 9 -33.07 -20.39 4.84
N GLN A 10 -33.38 -21.69 5.00
CA GLN A 10 -32.45 -22.77 4.68
C GLN A 10 -32.10 -22.81 3.19
N VAL A 11 -33.09 -22.69 2.32
CA VAL A 11 -32.88 -22.66 0.86
C VAL A 11 -32.09 -21.41 0.45
N GLY A 12 -32.41 -20.24 1.04
CA GLY A 12 -31.66 -19.01 0.80
C GLY A 12 -30.20 -19.09 1.23
N LEU A 13 -29.93 -19.67 2.41
CA LEU A 13 -28.57 -19.85 2.92
C LEU A 13 -27.77 -20.80 2.01
N LEU A 14 -28.38 -21.89 1.58
CA LEU A 14 -27.74 -22.88 0.71
C LEU A 14 -27.42 -22.28 -0.67
N ALA A 15 -28.32 -21.47 -1.22
CA ALA A 15 -28.08 -20.74 -2.46
C ALA A 15 -26.92 -19.74 -2.33
N LEU A 16 -26.84 -19.00 -1.22
CA LEU A 16 -25.74 -18.07 -0.95
C LEU A 16 -24.40 -18.79 -0.80
N LEU A 17 -24.38 -19.94 -0.11
CA LEU A 17 -23.17 -20.76 0.03
C LEU A 17 -22.68 -21.31 -1.31
N LEU A 18 -23.58 -21.79 -2.16
CA LEU A 18 -23.24 -22.24 -3.51
C LEU A 18 -22.72 -21.09 -4.38
N PHE A 19 -23.34 -19.91 -4.28
CA PHE A 19 -22.88 -18.72 -5.00
C PHE A 19 -21.47 -18.29 -4.55
N LEU A 20 -21.20 -18.33 -3.25
CA LEU A 20 -19.89 -18.04 -2.68
C LEU A 20 -18.84 -19.04 -3.17
N ALA A 21 -19.14 -20.34 -3.11
CA ALA A 21 -18.27 -21.41 -3.59
C ALA A 21 -17.97 -21.27 -5.10
N PHE A 22 -18.97 -20.89 -5.90
CA PHE A 22 -18.80 -20.62 -7.32
C PHE A 22 -17.85 -19.44 -7.56
N ARG A 23 -18.02 -18.32 -6.84
CA ARG A 23 -17.14 -17.15 -6.96
C ARG A 23 -15.70 -17.47 -6.58
N MET A 24 -15.49 -18.21 -5.49
CA MET A 24 -14.16 -18.68 -5.08
C MET A 24 -13.52 -19.58 -6.13
N SER A 25 -14.28 -20.50 -6.72
CA SER A 25 -13.78 -21.43 -7.75
C SER A 25 -13.44 -20.72 -9.06
N ALA A 26 -14.24 -19.70 -9.44
CA ALA A 26 -13.94 -18.87 -10.60
C ALA A 26 -12.66 -18.06 -10.38
N LEU A 27 -12.46 -17.52 -9.16
CA LEU A 27 -11.26 -16.76 -8.82
C LEU A 27 -9.98 -17.60 -8.94
N VAL A 28 -10.01 -18.85 -8.47
CA VAL A 28 -8.89 -19.80 -8.57
C VAL A 28 -8.57 -20.19 -10.02
N ARG A 29 -9.57 -20.24 -10.91
CA ARG A 29 -9.36 -20.60 -12.32
C ARG A 29 -8.91 -19.43 -13.20
N THR A 30 -8.98 -18.20 -12.71
CA THR A 30 -8.55 -16.99 -13.45
C THR A 30 -7.12 -16.56 -13.16
N GLU A 31 -6.35 -17.30 -12.36
CA GLU A 31 -4.89 -17.12 -12.28
C GLU A 31 -4.19 -18.09 -13.25
N PRO A 32 -3.84 -17.67 -14.48
CA PRO A 32 -2.82 -18.38 -15.22
C PRO A 32 -1.49 -18.15 -14.50
N VAL A 33 -1.08 -19.15 -13.72
CA VAL A 33 0.26 -19.22 -13.17
C VAL A 33 1.24 -19.44 -14.32
N SER A 34 1.70 -18.35 -14.95
CA SER A 34 2.82 -18.36 -15.88
C SER A 34 4.12 -18.50 -15.11
N PHE A 35 4.49 -19.73 -14.75
CA PHE A 35 5.87 -20.07 -14.42
C PHE A 35 6.68 -20.20 -15.73
N THR A 36 7.19 -19.08 -16.22
CA THR A 36 8.25 -19.08 -17.23
C THR A 36 9.55 -18.67 -16.55
N SER A 37 10.30 -19.64 -16.05
CA SER A 37 11.65 -19.43 -15.54
C SER A 37 12.58 -19.06 -16.71
N PRO A 38 13.26 -17.90 -16.72
CA PRO A 38 14.35 -17.70 -17.65
C PRO A 38 15.56 -18.51 -17.19
N ARG A 39 15.98 -19.48 -18.01
CA ARG A 39 17.31 -20.10 -17.92
C ARG A 39 18.35 -18.99 -18.06
N TYR A 40 19.01 -18.63 -16.97
CA TYR A 40 20.23 -17.84 -17.01
C TYR A 40 21.38 -18.78 -17.40
N THR A 41 21.76 -18.73 -18.67
CA THR A 41 23.04 -19.25 -19.15
C THR A 41 24.13 -18.39 -18.51
N ARG A 42 24.94 -19.02 -17.65
CA ARG A 42 26.08 -18.39 -16.97
C ARG A 42 27.27 -18.46 -17.92
N GLU A 43 27.68 -17.33 -18.50
CA GLU A 43 28.99 -17.18 -19.13
C GLU A 43 29.81 -16.09 -18.41
N PRO A 44 31.14 -16.22 -18.39
CA PRO A 44 31.97 -15.70 -17.32
C PRO A 44 32.37 -14.23 -17.47
N LEU A 45 32.56 -13.62 -16.31
CA LEU A 45 33.05 -12.27 -16.07
C LEU A 45 34.32 -11.94 -16.85
N SER A 46 34.23 -10.95 -17.74
CA SER A 46 35.37 -10.11 -18.13
C SER A 46 35.24 -8.76 -17.42
N PHE A 47 36.16 -8.52 -16.49
CA PHE A 47 36.40 -7.21 -15.90
C PHE A 47 36.76 -6.22 -17.01
N ASN A 48 35.99 -5.14 -17.15
CA ASN A 48 36.59 -3.88 -17.59
C ASN A 48 35.97 -2.70 -16.84
N ARG A 49 36.87 -1.84 -16.38
CA ARG A 49 36.68 -0.68 -15.53
C ARG A 49 36.44 0.54 -16.44
N ASP A 50 35.73 1.51 -15.91
CA ASP A 50 35.47 2.85 -16.45
C ASP A 50 34.43 2.95 -17.57
N THR A 51 33.19 3.24 -17.18
CA THR A 51 32.34 4.14 -17.95
C THR A 51 31.34 4.81 -17.02
N ILE A 52 31.28 6.13 -17.13
CA ILE A 52 30.36 7.03 -16.43
C ILE A 52 28.93 6.49 -16.62
N GLU A 53 28.30 6.03 -15.54
CA GLU A 53 26.90 5.57 -15.57
C GLU A 53 25.99 6.78 -15.83
N GLU A 54 25.60 6.96 -17.09
CA GLU A 54 24.34 7.62 -17.42
C GLU A 54 23.20 6.86 -16.74
N PRO A 55 22.18 7.56 -16.20
CA PRO A 55 21.05 6.91 -15.55
C PRO A 55 20.24 6.14 -16.60
N SER A 56 20.48 4.83 -16.67
CA SER A 56 19.69 3.91 -17.49
C SER A 56 18.21 4.06 -17.11
N PRO A 57 17.32 4.40 -18.06
CA PRO A 57 15.91 4.55 -17.78
C PRO A 57 15.33 3.20 -17.36
N ARG A 58 14.87 3.11 -16.11
CA ARG A 58 14.17 1.93 -15.59
C ARG A 58 13.06 1.49 -16.55
N PRO A 59 12.79 0.18 -16.67
CA PRO A 59 11.63 -0.27 -17.42
C PRO A 59 10.38 0.38 -16.82
N LEU A 60 9.61 1.10 -17.65
CA LEU A 60 8.40 1.84 -17.26
C LEU A 60 7.39 0.98 -16.47
N SER A 61 7.44 -0.34 -16.67
CA SER A 61 6.67 -1.36 -15.96
C SER A 61 6.83 -1.29 -14.43
N ASP A 62 8.05 -1.10 -13.92
CA ASP A 62 8.30 -1.16 -12.47
C ASP A 62 7.77 0.08 -11.75
N ARG A 63 7.87 1.24 -12.40
CA ARG A 63 7.28 2.49 -11.87
C ARG A 63 5.76 2.42 -11.84
N ALA A 64 5.14 1.94 -12.92
CA ALA A 64 3.68 1.79 -12.99
C ALA A 64 3.17 0.79 -11.94
N ARG A 65 3.90 -0.31 -11.71
CA ARG A 65 3.62 -1.28 -10.66
C ARG A 65 3.67 -0.64 -9.28
N LEU A 66 4.74 0.09 -8.95
CA LEU A 66 4.87 0.78 -7.66
C LEU A 66 3.72 1.77 -7.41
N ILE A 67 3.40 2.60 -8.41
CA ILE A 67 2.29 3.55 -8.32
C ILE A 67 0.96 2.83 -8.06
N SER A 68 0.73 1.72 -8.76
CA SER A 68 -0.49 0.92 -8.60
C SER A 68 -0.57 0.30 -7.20
N GLN A 69 0.52 -0.27 -6.69
CA GLN A 69 0.58 -0.83 -5.35
C GLN A 69 0.34 0.23 -4.27
N LEU A 70 0.95 1.42 -4.42
CA LEU A 70 0.71 2.54 -3.52
C LEU A 70 -0.74 3.02 -3.55
N HIS A 71 -1.38 3.07 -4.71
CA HIS A 71 -2.80 3.41 -4.80
C HIS A 71 -3.71 2.39 -4.12
N ILE A 72 -3.39 1.09 -4.22
CA ILE A 72 -4.12 0.02 -3.54
C ILE A 72 -3.98 0.18 -2.03
N LEU A 73 -2.76 0.31 -1.53
CA LEU A 73 -2.50 0.51 -0.11
C LEU A 73 -3.18 1.78 0.43
N ALA A 74 -3.06 2.90 -0.28
CA ALA A 74 -3.71 4.14 0.10
C ALA A 74 -5.23 3.99 0.19
N SER A 75 -5.84 3.28 -0.76
CA SER A 75 -7.30 3.05 -0.77
C SER A 75 -7.74 2.08 0.34
N LEU A 76 -6.91 1.10 0.68
CA LEU A 76 -7.15 0.20 1.79
C LEU A 76 -7.13 0.95 3.12
N GLN A 77 -6.11 1.78 3.34
CA GLN A 77 -5.97 2.57 4.57
C GLN A 77 -7.04 3.67 4.67
N GLU A 78 -7.38 4.33 3.55
CA GLU A 78 -8.49 5.28 3.51
C GLU A 78 -9.80 4.62 3.95
N ARG A 79 -10.08 3.41 3.45
CA ARG A 79 -11.27 2.63 3.84
C ARG A 79 -11.22 2.25 5.32
N ASP A 80 -10.08 1.76 5.81
CA ASP A 80 -9.91 1.36 7.21
C ASP A 80 -10.14 2.54 8.16
N CYS A 81 -9.51 3.68 7.90
CA CYS A 81 -9.75 4.92 8.64
C CYS A 81 -11.24 5.29 8.62
N ARG A 82 -11.90 5.25 7.45
CA ARG A 82 -13.32 5.57 7.33
C ARG A 82 -14.23 4.61 8.11
N VAL A 83 -13.93 3.32 8.13
CA VAL A 83 -14.68 2.32 8.91
C VAL A 83 -14.56 2.60 10.41
N ASN A 84 -13.40 3.05 10.86
CA ASN A 84 -13.14 3.45 12.23
C ASN A 84 -13.51 4.93 12.51
N ALA A 85 -14.43 5.50 11.73
CA ALA A 85 -14.93 6.87 11.86
C ALA A 85 -13.88 8.00 11.74
N LEU A 86 -12.71 7.69 11.18
CA LEU A 86 -11.63 8.63 10.91
C LEU A 86 -11.65 9.07 9.44
N ALA A 87 -12.39 10.13 9.12
CA ALA A 87 -12.48 10.66 7.76
C ALA A 87 -11.28 11.57 7.43
N LEU A 88 -10.21 11.02 6.84
CA LEU A 88 -8.96 11.74 6.56
C LEU A 88 -9.12 13.15 5.94
N PRO A 89 -9.97 13.38 4.93
CA PRO A 89 -10.07 14.71 4.29
C PRO A 89 -10.65 15.80 5.19
N SER A 90 -11.44 15.44 6.21
CA SER A 90 -12.06 16.39 7.14
C SER A 90 -11.21 16.66 8.39
N LEU A 91 -10.07 16.00 8.53
CA LEU A 91 -9.22 16.13 9.70
C LEU A 91 -8.31 17.36 9.63
N PRO A 92 -7.79 17.82 10.79
CA PRO A 92 -6.75 18.83 10.85
C PRO A 92 -5.58 18.47 9.93
N GLU A 93 -4.94 19.52 9.43
CA GLU A 93 -3.85 19.40 8.46
C GLU A 93 -2.67 18.56 9.00
N GLU A 94 -2.39 18.67 10.30
CA GLU A 94 -1.39 17.87 11.01
C GLU A 94 -1.69 16.37 10.93
N VAL A 95 -2.95 15.96 11.13
CA VAL A 95 -3.32 14.53 11.05
C VAL A 95 -3.25 14.01 9.61
N ARG A 96 -3.59 14.86 8.63
CA ARG A 96 -3.40 14.53 7.21
C ARG A 96 -1.93 14.37 6.84
N SER A 97 -1.02 15.06 7.55
CA SER A 97 0.43 14.90 7.38
C SER A 97 0.93 13.52 7.84
N TYR A 98 0.33 12.94 8.89
CA TYR A 98 0.64 11.57 9.32
C TYR A 98 0.32 10.53 8.24
N ALA A 99 -0.78 10.73 7.50
CA ALA A 99 -1.11 9.89 6.34
C ALA A 99 -0.07 9.99 5.22
N ALA A 100 0.49 11.19 4.98
CA ALA A 100 1.58 11.36 4.01
C ALA A 100 2.86 10.64 4.48
N ALA A 101 3.20 10.72 5.78
CA ALA A 101 4.35 10.03 6.35
C ALA A 101 4.21 8.50 6.28
N TRP A 102 3.03 7.97 6.59
CA TRP A 102 2.73 6.54 6.47
C TRP A 102 2.84 6.06 5.03
N LEU A 103 2.24 6.78 4.07
CA LEU A 103 2.33 6.44 2.64
C LEU A 103 3.77 6.52 2.11
N TYR A 104 4.59 7.42 2.65
CA TYR A 104 6.00 7.50 2.30
C TYR A 104 6.79 6.29 2.82
N GLY A 105 6.52 5.84 4.05
CA GLY A 105 7.05 4.58 4.59
C GLY A 105 6.68 3.38 3.71
N ALA A 106 5.41 3.30 3.33
CA ALA A 106 4.93 2.26 2.42
C ALA A 106 5.63 2.31 1.05
N GLY A 107 5.82 3.51 0.51
CA GLY A 107 6.57 3.73 -0.73
C GLY A 107 8.01 3.24 -0.64
N CYS A 108 8.70 3.51 0.47
CA CYS A 108 10.07 3.05 0.71
C CYS A 108 10.15 1.52 0.83
N ALA A 109 9.17 0.86 1.46
CA ALA A 109 9.11 -0.60 1.59
C ALA A 109 8.91 -1.31 0.23
N LEU A 110 8.05 -0.75 -0.62
CA LEU A 110 7.74 -1.29 -1.94
C LEU A 110 8.80 -0.96 -3.00
N SER A 111 9.61 0.06 -2.74
CA SER A 111 10.68 0.49 -3.62
C SER A 111 11.97 -0.29 -3.42
N GLU A 112 12.74 -0.47 -4.49
CA GLU A 112 14.08 -1.04 -4.42
C GLU A 112 15.03 -0.15 -3.61
N LYS A 113 16.01 -0.75 -2.94
CA LYS A 113 16.98 -0.07 -2.07
C LYS A 113 17.60 1.22 -2.64
N PRO A 114 18.10 1.28 -3.90
CA PRO A 114 18.74 2.50 -4.42
C PRO A 114 17.75 3.65 -4.65
N THR A 115 16.46 3.37 -4.57
CA THR A 115 15.37 4.27 -4.98
C THR A 115 14.54 4.74 -3.78
N ARG A 116 14.77 4.08 -2.63
CA ARG A 116 14.27 4.51 -1.33
C ARG A 116 14.76 5.93 -1.07
N HIS A 117 13.86 6.74 -0.55
CA HIS A 117 14.12 8.16 -0.26
C HIS A 117 14.46 9.06 -1.46
N SER A 118 14.28 8.60 -2.70
CA SER A 118 14.42 9.48 -3.86
C SER A 118 13.33 10.55 -3.91
N ASP A 119 13.67 11.74 -4.44
CA ASP A 119 12.70 12.83 -4.64
C ASP A 119 11.56 12.43 -5.59
N ALA A 120 11.87 11.56 -6.56
CA ALA A 120 10.87 11.00 -7.47
C ALA A 120 9.81 10.19 -6.71
N LEU A 121 10.22 9.37 -5.74
CA LEU A 121 9.31 8.62 -4.88
C LEU A 121 8.49 9.57 -3.99
N ALA A 122 9.14 10.55 -3.36
CA ALA A 122 8.48 11.54 -2.51
C ALA A 122 7.39 12.31 -3.29
N SER A 123 7.67 12.70 -4.54
CA SER A 123 6.70 13.38 -5.41
C SER A 123 5.50 12.50 -5.75
N VAL A 124 5.72 11.23 -6.10
CA VAL A 124 4.63 10.27 -6.36
C VAL A 124 3.77 10.09 -5.11
N VAL A 125 4.40 9.87 -3.96
CA VAL A 125 3.68 9.71 -2.69
C VAL A 125 2.88 10.96 -2.35
N ALA A 126 3.46 12.16 -2.50
CA ALA A 126 2.77 13.42 -2.24
C ALA A 126 1.55 13.62 -3.15
N GLN A 127 1.62 13.20 -4.42
CA GLN A 127 0.47 13.23 -5.33
C GLN A 127 -0.64 12.27 -4.88
N ILE A 128 -0.28 11.06 -4.46
CA ILE A 128 -1.25 10.06 -3.99
C ILE A 128 -1.88 10.53 -2.68
N ALA A 129 -1.07 10.99 -1.72
CA ALA A 129 -1.53 11.53 -0.45
C ALA A 129 -2.46 12.73 -0.65
N SER A 130 -2.15 13.61 -1.60
CA SER A 130 -3.03 14.74 -1.94
C SER A 130 -4.41 14.28 -2.40
N ARG A 131 -4.47 13.27 -3.27
CA ARG A 131 -5.75 12.73 -3.75
C ARG A 131 -6.51 11.93 -2.70
N LYS A 132 -5.82 11.24 -1.79
CA LYS A 132 -6.41 10.24 -0.89
C LYS A 132 -6.65 10.74 0.53
N ALA A 133 -5.72 11.51 1.07
CA ALA A 133 -5.81 12.09 2.41
C ALA A 133 -6.24 13.58 2.37
N GLY A 134 -6.29 14.20 1.19
CA GLY A 134 -6.70 15.60 1.04
C GLY A 134 -5.67 16.62 1.53
N ILE A 135 -4.39 16.23 1.70
CA ILE A 135 -3.29 17.15 2.03
C ILE A 135 -2.79 17.90 0.80
N ARG A 136 -2.34 19.15 0.92
CA ARG A 136 -1.73 19.85 -0.22
C ARG A 136 -0.41 19.17 -0.59
N GLN A 137 -0.17 18.94 -1.89
CA GLN A 137 1.07 18.32 -2.37
C GLN A 137 2.36 18.96 -1.84
N PRO A 138 2.55 20.30 -1.87
CA PRO A 138 3.78 20.91 -1.33
C PRO A 138 3.96 20.64 0.16
N GLN A 139 2.86 20.55 0.91
CA GLN A 139 2.91 20.23 2.32
C GLN A 139 3.27 18.78 2.58
N ALA A 140 2.71 17.84 1.80
CA ALA A 140 3.11 16.44 1.89
C ALA A 140 4.62 16.27 1.63
N LEU A 141 5.18 17.02 0.67
CA LEU A 141 6.62 17.03 0.43
C LEU A 141 7.40 17.61 1.62
N GLN A 142 6.92 18.71 2.22
CA GLN A 142 7.52 19.28 3.43
C GLN A 142 7.49 18.29 4.61
N THR A 143 6.37 17.59 4.80
CA THR A 143 6.24 16.55 5.82
C THR A 143 7.25 15.43 5.61
N ILE A 144 7.46 15.01 4.36
CA ILE A 144 8.44 13.98 4.01
C ILE A 144 9.87 14.47 4.27
N SER A 145 10.20 15.72 3.94
CA SER A 145 11.55 16.26 4.15
C SER A 145 11.86 16.55 5.63
N THR A 146 10.82 16.83 6.44
CA THR A 146 10.94 17.11 7.87
C THR A 146 10.50 15.93 8.74
N LEU A 147 10.45 14.72 8.18
CA LEU A 147 9.91 13.53 8.84
C LEU A 147 10.59 13.21 10.17
N THR A 148 11.89 13.47 10.28
CA THR A 148 12.69 13.24 11.49
C THR A 148 12.48 14.30 12.57
N ALA A 149 11.82 15.41 12.27
CA ALA A 149 11.56 16.49 13.23
C ALA A 149 10.43 16.17 14.22
N SER A 150 9.61 15.15 13.95
CA SER A 150 8.51 14.74 14.82
C SER A 150 8.55 13.22 15.10
N PRO A 151 8.47 12.79 16.37
CA PRO A 151 8.40 11.37 16.71
C PRO A 151 7.12 10.72 16.16
N VAL A 152 6.01 11.47 16.06
CA VAL A 152 4.74 10.98 15.53
C VAL A 152 4.83 10.69 14.03
N LEU A 153 5.49 11.58 13.27
CA LEU A 153 5.76 11.37 11.84
C LEU A 153 6.65 10.13 11.62
N LEU A 154 7.68 9.97 12.44
CA LEU A 154 8.55 8.78 12.41
C LEU A 154 7.78 7.49 12.76
N ALA A 155 6.91 7.53 13.76
CA ALA A 155 6.07 6.39 14.12
C ALA A 155 5.13 5.99 12.97
N CYS A 156 4.46 6.96 12.36
CA CYS A 156 3.59 6.73 11.20
C CYS A 156 4.37 6.21 10.00
N PHE A 157 5.57 6.73 9.75
CA PHE A 157 6.47 6.23 8.71
C PHE A 157 6.86 4.77 8.95
N ARG A 158 7.24 4.40 10.17
CA ARG A 158 7.61 3.02 10.53
C ARG A 158 6.43 2.07 10.36
N ALA A 159 5.25 2.45 10.85
CA ALA A 159 4.03 1.68 10.65
C ALA A 159 3.73 1.47 9.14
N GLY A 160 3.91 2.50 8.32
CA GLY A 160 3.77 2.39 6.87
C GLY A 160 4.76 1.45 6.21
N LEU A 161 6.01 1.46 6.68
CA LEU A 161 7.07 0.56 6.22
C LEU A 161 6.71 -0.91 6.55
N GLU A 162 6.42 -1.19 7.82
CA GLU A 162 6.06 -2.54 8.29
C GLU A 162 4.76 -3.05 7.67
N GLY A 163 3.75 -2.19 7.57
CA GLY A 163 2.45 -2.51 6.97
C GLY A 163 2.57 -2.86 5.49
N ALA A 164 3.38 -2.12 4.73
CA ALA A 164 3.61 -2.39 3.32
C ALA A 164 4.50 -3.62 3.10
N GLU A 165 5.49 -3.87 3.96
CA GLU A 165 6.29 -5.10 3.92
C GLU A 165 5.41 -6.33 4.16
N PHE A 166 4.53 -6.30 5.16
CA PHE A 166 3.59 -7.39 5.40
C PHE A 166 2.60 -7.56 4.23
N TRP A 167 2.03 -6.46 3.74
CA TRP A 167 1.11 -6.47 2.61
C TRP A 167 1.72 -7.06 1.34
N ARG A 168 3.02 -6.84 1.10
CA ARG A 168 3.71 -7.41 -0.06
C ARG A 168 3.68 -8.94 -0.08
N HIS A 169 3.61 -9.60 1.08
CA HIS A 169 3.60 -11.05 1.20
C HIS A 169 2.20 -11.62 1.44
N SER A 170 1.37 -10.92 2.22
CA SER A 170 0.08 -11.44 2.70
C SER A 170 -1.14 -10.72 2.11
N HIS A 171 -0.94 -9.68 1.29
CA HIS A 171 -1.98 -8.85 0.68
C HIS A 171 -2.98 -8.20 1.65
N TYR A 172 -2.60 -8.09 2.92
CA TYR A 172 -3.34 -7.43 4.00
C TYR A 172 -2.39 -6.56 4.82
N VAL A 173 -2.90 -5.52 5.47
CA VAL A 173 -2.11 -4.67 6.40
C VAL A 173 -2.57 -4.97 7.83
N PRO A 174 -1.69 -5.47 8.72
CA PRO A 174 -2.02 -5.74 10.11
C PRO A 174 -2.61 -4.52 10.82
N PRO A 175 -3.52 -4.70 11.79
CA PRO A 175 -4.11 -3.58 12.52
C PRO A 175 -3.04 -2.76 13.25
N THR A 176 -2.01 -3.42 13.79
CA THR A 176 -0.89 -2.82 14.53
C THR A 176 -0.03 -1.88 13.68
N SER A 177 -0.05 -2.03 12.35
CA SER A 177 0.67 -1.17 11.41
C SER A 177 -0.27 -0.38 10.48
N SER A 178 -1.57 -0.40 10.79
CA SER A 178 -2.57 0.40 10.08
C SER A 178 -2.33 1.89 10.31
N LEU A 179 -2.76 2.71 9.35
CA LEU A 179 -2.71 4.17 9.46
C LEU A 179 -3.57 4.66 10.63
N TYR A 180 -4.74 4.06 10.83
CA TYR A 180 -5.64 4.41 11.92
C TYR A 180 -4.96 4.20 13.28
N GLU A 181 -4.38 3.02 13.51
CA GLU A 181 -3.67 2.71 14.76
C GLU A 181 -2.45 3.60 14.94
N ALA A 182 -1.66 3.83 13.88
CA ALA A 182 -0.49 4.69 13.94
C ALA A 182 -0.83 6.14 14.34
N ILE A 183 -1.92 6.69 13.80
CA ILE A 183 -2.41 8.02 14.18
C ILE A 183 -2.91 7.97 15.63
N THR A 184 -3.77 7.01 15.97
CA THR A 184 -4.46 7.03 17.27
C THR A 184 -3.54 6.73 18.45
N ALA A 185 -2.55 5.86 18.26
CA ALA A 185 -1.57 5.52 19.27
C ALA A 185 -0.49 6.58 19.49
N ASN A 186 -0.32 7.57 18.60
CA ASN A 186 0.79 8.52 18.68
C ASN A 186 0.36 10.01 18.64
N ALA A 187 -0.80 10.34 18.07
CA ALA A 187 -1.23 11.73 17.90
C ALA A 187 -2.23 12.21 18.96
N PHE A 188 -2.88 11.30 19.69
CA PHE A 188 -3.88 11.64 20.72
C PHE A 188 -3.40 11.38 22.17
N ILE A 189 -2.09 11.21 22.36
CA ILE A 189 -1.42 11.10 23.67
C ILE A 189 -0.71 12.43 23.96
#